data_AF-A0A6C0GHC9-F1
#
_entry.id   AF-A0A6C0GHC9-F1
#
_cell.length_a   1.000
_cell.length_b   1.000
_cell.length_c   1.000
_cell.angle_alpha   90.00
_cell.angle_beta   90.00
_cell.angle_gamma   90.00
#
_symmetry.space_group_name_H-M   'P 1'
#
loop_
_entity.id
_entity.type
_entity.pdbx_description
1 polymer ?
#
loop_
_entity_poly.entity_id
_entity_poly.type
_entity_poly.pdbx_seq_one_letter_code
_entity_poly.pdbx_strand_id
1 'polypeptide(L)'
;MNYIQNLWLSTCKLKPYDFYNINPSEFLDFHHITPLSLRKSSVNTITSEKDVVLLCPNCHTAIHKQMSSKRVARINLIDFKKELENKV
;
A
#
# COMPACT_ATOMS: atom_id res chain seq x y z
N MET A 1 11.38 -7.09 -18.26
CA MET A 1 12.07 -6.62 -17.03
C MET A 1 10.98 -6.10 -16.10
N ASN A 2 10.72 -6.83 -15.02
CA ASN A 2 9.44 -6.86 -14.30
C ASN A 2 9.18 -5.60 -13.46
N TYR A 3 8.11 -4.86 -13.79
CA TYR A 3 7.61 -3.74 -12.99
C TYR A 3 7.24 -4.15 -11.55
N ILE A 4 6.95 -5.44 -11.33
CA ILE A 4 6.58 -6.03 -10.05
C ILE A 4 7.75 -6.07 -9.04
N GLN A 5 9.01 -5.99 -9.50
CA GLN A 5 10.17 -6.07 -8.61
C GLN A 5 10.53 -4.74 -7.92
N ASN A 6 9.97 -3.60 -8.34
CA ASN A 6 10.36 -2.29 -7.81
C ASN A 6 9.33 -1.63 -6.86
N LEU A 7 8.19 -2.27 -6.58
CA LEU A 7 7.18 -1.72 -5.65
C LEU A 7 7.39 -2.13 -4.17
N TRP A 8 8.40 -2.95 -3.89
CA TRP A 8 8.73 -3.49 -2.56
C TRP A 8 9.38 -2.46 -1.62
N LEU A 9 9.83 -1.33 -2.16
CA LEU A 9 10.67 -0.33 -1.49
C LEU A 9 9.93 0.90 -0.96
N SER A 10 8.59 0.87 -0.89
CA SER A 10 7.81 2.11 -0.80
C SER A 10 7.40 2.59 0.60
N THR A 11 7.52 1.79 1.66
CA THR A 11 7.16 2.23 3.03
C THR A 11 8.22 1.91 4.08
N CYS A 12 8.32 0.68 4.57
CA CYS A 12 9.25 0.31 5.65
C CYS A 12 10.49 -0.50 5.20
N LYS A 13 10.66 -0.73 3.89
CA LYS A 13 11.78 -1.50 3.30
C LYS A 13 11.90 -2.95 3.78
N LEU A 14 10.86 -3.51 4.39
CA LEU A 14 10.83 -4.91 4.77
C LEU A 14 10.88 -5.79 3.52
N LYS A 15 11.82 -6.75 3.50
CA LYS A 15 11.98 -7.74 2.44
C LYS A 15 11.73 -9.14 3.02
N PRO A 16 10.51 -9.69 2.89
CA PRO A 16 10.14 -10.94 3.57
C PRO A 16 11.07 -12.11 3.24
N TYR A 17 11.52 -12.20 2.00
CA TYR A 17 12.46 -13.23 1.57
C TYR A 17 13.82 -13.09 2.27
N ASP A 18 14.43 -11.90 2.25
CA ASP A 18 15.77 -11.66 2.81
C ASP A 18 15.81 -11.92 4.33
N PHE A 19 14.74 -11.59 5.07
CA PHE A 19 14.71 -11.72 6.53
C PHE A 19 14.14 -13.05 7.03
N TYR A 20 13.14 -13.60 6.33
CA TYR A 20 12.36 -14.75 6.82
C TYR A 20 12.34 -15.93 5.85
N ASN A 21 12.92 -15.81 4.65
CA ASN A 21 12.85 -16.80 3.58
C ASN A 21 11.40 -17.15 3.18
N ILE A 22 10.48 -16.19 3.31
CA ILE A 22 9.06 -16.34 2.94
C ILE A 22 8.84 -15.80 1.54
N ASN A 23 8.06 -16.48 0.71
CA ASN A 23 7.72 -15.95 -0.60
C ASN A 23 6.94 -14.65 -0.40
N PRO A 24 7.37 -13.55 -1.02
CA PRO A 24 6.74 -12.28 -0.75
C PRO A 24 5.23 -12.20 -1.11
N SER A 25 4.74 -13.05 -2.02
CA SER A 25 3.29 -13.18 -2.32
C SER A 25 2.47 -13.82 -1.20
N GLU A 26 3.12 -14.49 -0.25
CA GLU A 26 2.47 -15.14 0.90
C GLU A 26 2.34 -14.18 2.11
N PHE A 27 2.96 -13.00 2.04
CA PHE A 27 3.08 -12.09 3.18
C PHE A 27 2.59 -10.67 2.89
N LEU A 28 2.69 -10.18 1.65
CA LEU A 28 2.20 -8.83 1.33
C LEU A 28 0.73 -8.79 0.96
N ASP A 29 0.09 -7.69 1.32
CA ASP A 29 -1.29 -7.37 1.01
C ASP A 29 -1.39 -6.39 -0.16
N PHE A 30 -2.41 -6.55 -1.00
CA PHE A 30 -2.82 -5.50 -1.92
C PHE A 30 -3.56 -4.38 -1.18
N HIS A 31 -3.07 -3.15 -1.36
CA HIS A 31 -3.72 -1.94 -0.88
C HIS A 31 -4.16 -1.09 -2.06
N HIS A 32 -5.44 -0.72 -2.10
CA HIS A 32 -5.98 0.16 -3.14
C HIS A 32 -5.49 1.60 -2.95
N ILE A 33 -4.77 2.12 -3.95
CA ILE A 33 -4.22 3.50 -3.95
C ILE A 33 -5.34 4.55 -3.85
N THR A 34 -6.46 4.27 -4.50
CA THR A 34 -7.72 5.02 -4.35
C THR A 34 -8.74 4.07 -3.72
N PRO A 35 -9.27 4.41 -2.53
CA PRO A 35 -10.25 3.56 -1.84
C PRO A 35 -11.46 3.24 -2.72
N LEU A 36 -11.95 2.00 -2.61
CA LEU A 36 -13.13 1.57 -3.35
C LEU A 36 -14.37 2.39 -3.01
N SER A 37 -14.49 2.90 -1.78
CA SER A 37 -15.59 3.78 -1.36
C SER A 37 -15.67 5.11 -2.11
N LEU A 38 -14.56 5.55 -2.73
CA LEU A 38 -14.53 6.75 -3.57
C LEU A 38 -14.81 6.46 -5.05
N ARG A 39 -14.93 5.19 -5.45
CA ARG A 39 -15.27 4.84 -6.82
C ARG A 39 -16.76 5.09 -7.05
N LYS A 40 -17.10 5.60 -8.25
CA LYS A 40 -18.50 5.83 -8.63
C LYS A 40 -19.21 4.48 -8.77
N SER A 41 -20.24 4.23 -7.96
CA SER A 41 -21.03 2.99 -7.99
C SER A 41 -21.72 2.72 -9.33
N SER A 42 -21.92 3.75 -10.15
CA SER A 42 -22.54 3.64 -11.49
C SER A 42 -21.57 3.13 -12.56
N VAL A 43 -20.29 2.93 -12.24
CA VAL A 43 -19.27 2.46 -13.17
C VAL A 43 -18.72 1.14 -12.66
N ASN A 44 -18.99 0.06 -13.38
CA ASN A 44 -18.30 -1.21 -13.14
C ASN A 44 -16.83 -1.03 -13.48
N THR A 45 -16.03 -0.77 -12.44
CA THR A 45 -14.58 -0.61 -12.56
C THR A 45 -13.89 -1.90 -12.18
N ILE A 46 -13.05 -2.41 -13.08
CA ILE A 46 -12.16 -3.53 -12.80
C ILE A 46 -10.93 -2.98 -12.09
N THR A 47 -10.53 -3.58 -10.97
CA THR A 47 -9.24 -3.28 -10.34
C THR A 47 -8.12 -3.83 -11.21
N SER A 48 -7.17 -2.96 -11.54
CA SER A 48 -5.97 -3.29 -12.31
C SER A 48 -4.71 -3.09 -11.45
N GLU A 49 -3.56 -3.57 -11.92
CA GLU A 49 -2.28 -3.47 -11.19
C GLU A 49 -1.92 -2.02 -10.81
N LYS A 50 -2.28 -1.03 -11.65
CA LYS A 50 -2.05 0.40 -11.38
C LYS A 50 -2.92 0.98 -10.26
N ASP A 51 -3.96 0.27 -9.84
CA ASP A 51 -4.90 0.74 -8.80
C ASP A 51 -4.48 0.29 -7.40
N VAL A 52 -3.46 -0.59 -7.31
CA VAL A 52 -3.02 -1.22 -6.08
C VAL A 52 -1.51 -1.09 -5.88
N VAL A 53 -1.09 -1.23 -4.63
CA VAL A 53 0.31 -1.41 -4.23
C VAL A 53 0.39 -2.62 -3.30
N LEU A 54 1.57 -3.21 -3.18
CA LEU A 54 1.83 -4.23 -2.17
C LEU A 54 2.40 -3.58 -0.89
N LEU A 55 1.81 -3.91 0.26
CA LEU A 55 2.26 -3.44 1.58
C LEU A 55 2.43 -4.64 2.53
N CYS A 56 3.33 -4.52 3.50
CA CYS A 56 3.34 -5.49 4.60
C CYS A 56 2.14 -5.25 5.54
N PRO A 57 1.72 -6.25 6.33
CA PRO A 57 0.56 -6.13 7.21
C PRO A 57 0.62 -4.94 8.18
N ASN A 58 1.83 -4.63 8.66
CA ASN A 58 2.06 -3.50 9.57
C ASN A 58 1.89 -2.14 8.86
N CYS A 59 2.45 -1.97 7.66
CA CYS A 59 2.27 -0.73 6.89
C CYS A 59 0.83 -0.57 6.44
N HIS A 60 0.18 -1.66 6.03
CA HIS A 60 -1.21 -1.66 5.62
C HIS A 60 -2.11 -1.19 6.78
N THR A 61 -1.91 -1.75 7.97
CA THR A 61 -2.62 -1.35 9.19
C THR A 61 -2.34 0.12 9.55
N ALA A 62 -1.08 0.54 9.50
CA ALA A 62 -0.68 1.91 9.84
C ALA A 62 -1.38 2.96 8.96
N ILE A 63 -1.42 2.75 7.63
CA ILE A 63 -2.12 3.64 6.70
C ILE A 63 -3.60 3.75 7.08
N HIS A 64 -4.30 2.64 7.26
CA HIS A 64 -5.74 2.68 7.59
C HIS A 64 -6.01 3.38 8.92
N LYS A 65 -5.18 3.13 9.95
CA LYS A 65 -5.30 3.82 11.25
C LYS A 65 -5.09 5.32 11.11
N GLN A 66 -4.14 5.74 10.28
CA GLN A 66 -3.85 7.15 10.03
C GLN A 66 -4.98 7.83 9.25
N MET A 67 -5.55 7.16 8.25
CA MET A 67 -6.72 7.63 7.52
C MET A 67 -7.92 7.85 8.46
N SER A 68 -8.19 6.88 9.34
CA SER A 68 -9.24 7.01 10.36
C SER A 68 -8.97 8.16 11.33
N SER A 69 -7.73 8.29 11.83
CA SER A 69 -7.34 9.33 12.78
C SER A 69 -7.47 10.74 12.19
N LYS A 70 -7.02 10.93 10.94
CA LYS A 70 -7.12 12.22 10.24
C LYS A 70 -8.50 12.48 9.63
N ARG A 71 -9.43 11.51 9.70
CA ARG A 71 -10.74 11.53 9.02
C ARG A 71 -10.62 11.83 7.52
N VAL A 72 -9.55 11.35 6.89
CA VAL A 72 -9.33 11.52 5.45
C VAL A 72 -9.72 10.27 4.70
N ALA A 73 -10.41 10.44 3.58
CA ALA A 73 -10.82 9.32 2.74
C ALA A 73 -9.63 8.67 2.02
N ARG A 74 -8.55 9.42 1.78
CA ARG A 74 -7.37 8.95 1.06
C ARG A 74 -6.11 9.57 1.65
N ILE A 75 -5.10 8.75 1.89
CA ILE A 75 -3.70 9.17 1.96
C ILE A 75 -3.05 8.52 0.75
N ASN A 76 -2.53 9.30 -0.20
CA ASN A 76 -1.79 8.70 -1.30
C ASN A 76 -0.46 8.15 -0.76
N LEU A 77 0.09 7.12 -1.39
CA LEU A 77 1.32 6.47 -0.90
C LEU A 77 2.53 7.41 -0.84
N ILE A 78 2.56 8.43 -1.69
CA ILE A 78 3.63 9.44 -1.71
C ILE A 78 3.55 10.29 -0.44
N ASP A 79 2.35 10.70 -0.02
CA ASP A 79 2.11 11.45 1.20
C ASP A 79 2.40 10.59 2.42
N PHE A 80 1.96 9.33 2.42
CA PHE A 80 2.28 8.39 3.49
C PHE A 80 3.78 8.18 3.63
N LYS A 81 4.50 8.01 2.52
CA LYS A 81 5.95 7.86 2.51
C LYS A 81 6.65 9.11 3.05
N LYS A 82 6.27 10.31 2.59
CA LYS A 82 6.79 11.58 3.12
C LYS A 82 6.57 11.71 4.62
N GLU A 83 5.40 11.31 5.10
CA GLU A 83 5.07 11.35 6.53
C GLU A 83 5.87 10.35 7.37
N LEU A 84 6.27 9.21 6.80
CA LEU A 84 7.20 8.29 7.45
C LEU A 84 8.64 8.82 7.45
N GLU A 85 9.09 9.41 6.35
CA GLU A 85 10.45 9.97 6.20
C GLU A 85 10.67 11.22 7.07
N ASN A 86 9.63 12.02 7.33
CA ASN A 86 9.71 13.23 8.15
C ASN A 86 9.66 12.96 9.68
N LYS A 87 9.54 11.70 10.11
CA LYS A 87 9.45 11.31 11.53
C LYS A 87 10.68 10.56 12.05
N VAL A 88 11.70 10.40 11.20
CA VAL A 88 12.98 9.76 11.53
C VAL A 88 14.07 10.81 11.58
#